data_AF-A0A1F5IBR8-F1
#
_entry.id   AF-A0A1F5IBR8-F1
#
_cell.length_a   1.000
_cell.length_b   1.000
_cell.length_c   1.000
_cell.angle_alpha   90.00
_cell.angle_beta   90.00
_cell.angle_gamma   90.00
#
_symmetry.space_group_name_H-M   'P 1'
#
loop_
_entity.id
_entity.type
_entity.pdbx_description
1 polymer ?
#
loop_
_entity_poly.entity_id
_entity_poly.type
_entity_poly.pdbx_seq_one_letter_code
_entity_poly.pdbx_strand_id
1 'polypeptide(L)' 'MDEIIKKEGVKHYVCDGNCKGVSLDQDATCNTVDCPKHGLPLQVCTCPDQKHEEVLNKDQKPL' A
#
# COMPACT_ATOMS: atom_id res chain seq x y z
N MET A 1 -7.48 -1.27 32.03
CA MET A 1 -7.77 -2.36 31.07
C MET A 1 -7.55 -1.74 29.70
N ASP A 2 -6.29 -1.46 29.42
CA ASP A 2 -5.85 -0.48 28.42
C ASP A 2 -5.14 -1.23 27.29
N GLU A 3 -5.90 -2.05 26.56
CA GLU A 3 -5.36 -2.91 25.51
C GLU A 3 -6.26 -2.98 24.28
N ILE A 4 -6.92 -1.90 23.85
CA ILE A 4 -7.68 -1.96 22.58
C ILE A 4 -7.69 -0.60 21.87
N ILE A 5 -6.53 -0.08 21.50
CA ILE A 5 -6.45 0.69 20.24
C ILE A 5 -5.64 -0.18 19.28
N LYS A 6 -6.34 -1.12 18.66
CA LYS A 6 -5.94 -1.66 17.36
C LYS A 6 -5.74 -0.42 16.49
N LYS A 7 -4.49 0.02 16.32
CA LYS A 7 -4.13 0.90 15.22
C LYS A 7 -4.51 0.13 13.96
N GLU A 8 -5.70 0.38 13.45
CA GLU A 8 -6.08 -0.04 12.11
C GLU A 8 -5.20 0.74 11.15
N GLY A 9 -3.97 0.24 10.94
CA GLY A 9 -3.08 0.74 9.91
C GLY A 9 -3.83 0.75 8.60
N VAL A 10 -3.66 1.83 7.82
CA VAL A 10 -4.42 2.03 6.59
C VAL A 10 -4.20 0.81 5.68
N LYS A 11 -5.28 0.10 5.36
CA LYS A 11 -5.22 -1.01 4.40
C LYS A 11 -4.72 -0.44 3.08
N HIS A 12 -3.63 -0.99 2.59
CA HIS A 12 -3.07 -0.64 1.29
C HIS A 12 -2.76 -1.92 0.51
N TYR A 13 -2.77 -1.80 -0.80
CA TYR A 13 -2.58 -2.86 -1.76
C TYR A 13 -1.29 -2.58 -2.54
N VAL A 14 -0.47 -3.62 -2.70
CA VAL A 14 0.87 -3.52 -3.30
C VAL A 14 1.03 -4.47 -4.48
N CYS A 15 1.86 -4.04 -5.41
CA CYS A 15 2.30 -4.82 -6.55
C CYS A 15 3.45 -5.72 -6.11
N ASP A 16 3.20 -7.03 -6.04
CA ASP A 16 4.23 -8.04 -5.73
C ASP A 16 5.23 -8.25 -6.90
N GLY A 17 4.99 -7.62 -8.06
CA GLY A 17 5.88 -7.70 -9.22
C GLY A 17 7.17 -6.89 -9.11
N ASN A 18 7.62 -6.53 -7.90
CA ASN A 18 8.76 -5.63 -7.62
C ASN A 18 8.67 -4.23 -8.27
N CYS A 19 7.50 -3.87 -8.79
CA CYS A 19 7.29 -2.63 -9.51
C CYS A 19 7.02 -1.42 -8.60
N LYS A 20 6.91 -1.66 -7.28
CA LYS A 20 6.60 -0.67 -6.24
C LYS A 20 5.26 0.05 -6.42
N GLY A 21 4.34 -0.53 -7.20
CA GLY A 21 2.97 -0.04 -7.28
C GLY A 21 2.27 -0.18 -5.92
N VAL A 22 1.64 0.89 -5.45
CA VAL A 22 0.88 0.93 -4.19
C VAL A 22 -0.44 1.65 -4.45
N SER A 23 -1.52 1.19 -3.82
CA SER A 23 -2.83 1.87 -3.85
C SER A 23 -3.58 1.64 -2.54
N LEU A 24 -4.52 2.54 -2.22
CA LEU A 24 -5.43 2.38 -1.08
C LEU A 24 -6.74 1.68 -1.47
N ASP A 25 -7.02 1.61 -2.76
CA ASP A 25 -8.23 1.01 -3.30
C ASP A 25 -8.07 -0.50 -3.48
N GLN A 26 -9.11 -1.26 -3.14
CA GLN A 26 -9.11 -2.72 -3.15
C GLN A 26 -9.21 -3.33 -4.56
N ASP A 27 -9.76 -2.57 -5.50
CA ASP A 27 -9.94 -2.95 -6.90
C ASP A 27 -8.80 -2.37 -7.78
N ALA A 28 -7.80 -1.76 -7.15
CA ALA A 28 -6.65 -1.23 -7.85
C ALA A 28 -5.82 -2.35 -8.50
N THR A 29 -5.36 -2.07 -9.70
CA THR A 29 -4.48 -2.94 -10.49
C THR A 29 -3.10 -2.33 -10.63
N CYS A 30 -2.09 -3.17 -10.86
CA CYS A 30 -0.76 -2.68 -11.17
C CYS A 30 -0.76 -1.97 -12.53
N ASN A 31 -0.53 -0.65 -12.55
CA ASN A 31 -0.49 0.16 -13.77
C ASN A 31 0.95 0.43 -14.27
N THR A 32 1.93 -0.33 -13.79
CA THR A 32 3.32 -0.18 -14.23
C THR A 32 3.50 -0.96 -15.54
N VAL A 33 3.67 -0.24 -16.65
CA VAL A 33 3.73 -0.79 -18.02
C VAL A 33 4.76 -1.92 -18.19
N ASP A 34 5.91 -1.82 -17.51
CA ASP A 34 7.00 -2.80 -17.60
C ASP A 34 6.97 -3.85 -16.48
N CYS A 35 5.89 -3.89 -15.69
CA CYS A 35 5.78 -4.86 -14.61
C CYS A 35 5.27 -6.21 -15.12
N PRO A 36 5.86 -7.34 -14.69
CA PRO A 36 5.32 -8.67 -15.00
C PRO A 36 3.89 -8.91 -14.47
N LYS A 37 3.42 -8.03 -13.58
CA LYS A 37 2.07 -8.04 -12.99
C LYS A 37 1.19 -6.90 -13.52
N HIS A 38 1.60 -6.20 -14.59
CA HIS A 38 0.79 -5.14 -15.19
C HIS A 38 -0.63 -5.62 -15.52
N GLY A 39 -1.63 -4.83 -15.12
CA GLY A 39 -3.05 -5.16 -15.29
C GLY A 39 -3.62 -6.19 -14.30
N LEU A 40 -2.79 -6.78 -13.44
CA LEU A 40 -3.26 -7.70 -12.39
C LEU A 40 -3.63 -6.94 -11.11
N PRO A 41 -4.57 -7.47 -10.31
CA PRO A 41 -4.99 -6.85 -9.05
C PRO A 41 -3.84 -6.78 -8.04
N LEU A 42 -3.75 -5.65 -7.35
CA LEU A 42 -2.80 -5.46 -6.26
C LEU A 42 -3.18 -6.36 -5.07
N GLN A 43 -2.19 -6.75 -4.27
CA GLN A 43 -2.38 -7.64 -3.14
C GLN A 43 -2.38 -6.84 -1.84
N VAL A 44 -3.23 -7.21 -0.88
CA VAL A 44 -3.27 -6.53 0.42
C VAL A 44 -1.90 -6.64 1.11
N CYS A 45 -1.38 -5.51 1.54
CA CYS A 45 -0.15 -5.48 2.31
C CYS A 45 -0.44 -5.92 3.74
N THR A 46 0.20 -7.01 4.16
CA THR A 46 0.06 -7.59 5.51
C THR A 46 1.23 -7.23 6.43
N CYS A 47 1.95 -6.14 6.16
CA CYS A 47 3.11 -5.75 6.96
C CYS A 47 2.70 -5.42 8.41
N PRO A 48 3.28 -6.09 9.43
CA PRO A 48 2.95 -5.84 10.84
C PRO A 48 3.55 -4.54 11.37
N ASP A 49 4.58 -4.00 10.72
CA ASP A 49 5.41 -2.92 11.28
C ASP A 49 4.85 -1.51 11.09
N GLN A 50 3.77 -1.29 10.33
CA GLN A 50 3.21 0.05 9.99
C GLN A 50 4.21 1.05 9.35
N LYS A 51 5.49 0.70 9.19
CA LYS A 51 6.56 1.60 8.72
C LYS A 51 6.53 1.91 7.22
N HIS A 52 5.70 1.23 6.43
CA HIS A 52 5.53 1.56 5.01
C HIS A 52 4.54 2.72 4.77
N GLU A 53 3.91 3.26 5.83
CA GLU A 53 2.99 4.40 5.75
C GLU A 53 3.65 5.71 5.28
N GLU A 54 4.98 5.85 5.39
CA GLU A 54 5.69 7.08 4.97
C GLU A 54 5.58 7.40 3.47
N VAL A 55 5.14 6.44 2.65
CA VAL A 55 4.97 6.63 1.20
C VAL A 55 3.53 7.01 0.82
N LEU A 56 2.55 6.75 1.69
CA LEU A 56 1.13 7.01 1.41
C LEU A 56 0.64 8.37 1.94
N ASN A 57 1.41 8.99 2.83
CA ASN A 57 1.09 10.29 3.43
C ASN A 57 2.00 11.43 3.00
N LYS A 58 2.55 11.37 1.76
CA LYS A 58 3.26 12.51 1.14
C LYS A 58 2.40 13.19 0.05
N ASP A 59 1.22 13.62 0.48
CA ASP A 59 0.78 15.00 0.23
C ASP A 59 0.76 15.77 1.57
N GLN A 60 1.89 15.80 2.26
CA GLN A 60 2.16 16.83 3.25
C GLN A 60 3.53 17.44 2.97
N LYS A 61 3.50 18.32 1.97
CA LYS A 61 4.11 19.66 1.90
C LYS A 61 4.95 19.86 0.64
N PRO A 62 4.59 20.84 -0.22
CA PRO A 62 5.48 21.29 -1.28
C PRO A 62 6.74 21.90 -0.66
N LEU A 63 7.91 21.50 -1.16
CA LEU A 63 9.15 22.26 -1.01
C LEU A 63 9.80 22.44 -2.38
#